data_AF-A0A172TT83-F1
#
_entry.id   AF-A0A172TT83-F1
#
_cell.length_a   1.000
_cell.length_b   1.000
_cell.length_c   1.000
_cell.angle_alpha   90.00
_cell.angle_beta   90.00
_cell.angle_gamma   90.00
#
_symmetry.space_group_name_H-M   'P 1'
#
loop_
_entity.id
_entity.type
_entity.pdbx_description
1 polymer ?
#
loop_
_entity_poly.entity_id
_entity_poly.type
_entity_poly.pdbx_seq_one_letter_code
_entity_poly.pdbx_strand_id
1 'polypeptide(L)'
;MMLRKTLYGLSVLTAAALLTFTSCNKEHSSTGGADKARLQVALTDDPGDYDAVYIDLQDVRINYSTDTSQGWVSLPNVKKGAYNLLDLVNDKDTLLTDADIQPGKIEQIRLILGTNNYVLVDSVKYMLTTPSAQQSGLKINIHQDLNEGITYKLLLDFDVAKSIHQTGNGNGNGKYMLKPVIRAVMQAMGGSIRGFVLPDSVRTSVLAIQGTDTVASTYTAAGSYIIKGLNAGTYDLHFLPSDSAISNKVKTGVTVTNNVVTTVDTLRLQ
;
A
#
# COMPACT_ATOMS: atom_id res chain seq x y z
N MET A 1 -88.05 -28.70 -34.88
CA MET A 1 -87.16 -29.46 -33.98
C MET A 1 -85.93 -28.60 -33.71
N MET A 2 -85.89 -28.00 -32.51
CA MET A 2 -84.88 -27.10 -31.92
C MET A 2 -83.95 -26.28 -32.85
N LEU A 3 -84.36 -25.04 -33.14
CA LEU A 3 -83.44 -23.91 -33.36
C LEU A 3 -82.83 -23.50 -32.01
N ARG A 4 -81.50 -23.52 -31.88
CA ARG A 4 -80.78 -22.91 -30.76
C ARG A 4 -80.17 -21.56 -31.18
N LYS A 5 -80.67 -20.53 -30.48
CA LYS A 5 -80.12 -19.19 -30.19
C LYS A 5 -78.58 -19.27 -29.93
N THR A 6 -77.70 -18.28 -30.06
CA THR A 6 -77.74 -16.79 -29.92
C THR A 6 -76.29 -16.34 -30.26
N LEU A 7 -76.06 -15.38 -31.16
CA LEU A 7 -75.69 -13.97 -30.92
C LEU A 7 -74.24 -13.67 -30.44
N TYR A 8 -73.60 -12.77 -31.22
CA TYR A 8 -72.53 -11.81 -30.92
C TYR A 8 -71.15 -12.36 -30.49
N GLY A 9 -70.01 -11.77 -30.84
CA GLY A 9 -69.72 -10.49 -31.48
C GLY A 9 -68.24 -10.19 -31.25
N LEU A 10 -67.58 -9.70 -32.31
CA LEU A 10 -66.49 -8.72 -32.32
C LEU A 10 -65.61 -8.55 -31.05
N SER A 11 -64.29 -8.66 -31.22
CA SER A 11 -63.30 -7.58 -30.98
C SER A 11 -62.06 -7.95 -30.13
N VAL A 12 -60.95 -7.35 -30.57
CA VAL A 12 -59.72 -6.96 -29.84
C VAL A 12 -58.60 -7.99 -29.67
N LEU A 13 -57.76 -7.99 -30.70
CA LEU A 13 -56.31 -8.19 -30.66
C LEU A 13 -55.68 -7.44 -29.47
N THR A 14 -55.14 -8.17 -28.49
CA THR A 14 -54.34 -7.57 -27.40
C THR A 14 -52.99 -8.30 -27.34
N ALA A 15 -52.00 -7.76 -28.05
CA ALA A 15 -50.62 -8.17 -27.93
C ALA A 15 -50.02 -7.55 -26.66
N ALA A 16 -49.91 -8.35 -25.60
CA ALA A 16 -49.24 -7.96 -24.38
C ALA A 16 -47.72 -7.94 -24.61
N ALA A 17 -47.18 -6.77 -24.97
CA ALA A 17 -45.75 -6.50 -24.93
C ALA A 17 -45.30 -6.48 -23.45
N LEU A 18 -44.60 -7.53 -23.02
CA LEU A 18 -43.86 -7.51 -21.76
C LEU A 18 -42.68 -6.55 -21.89
N LEU A 19 -42.90 -5.30 -21.47
CA LEU A 19 -41.83 -4.36 -21.16
C LEU A 19 -41.21 -4.77 -19.82
N THR A 20 -40.12 -5.53 -19.88
CA THR A 20 -39.26 -5.76 -18.72
C THR A 20 -38.49 -4.46 -18.44
N PHE A 21 -38.90 -3.74 -17.40
CA PHE A 21 -38.12 -2.63 -16.85
C PHE A 21 -36.84 -3.19 -16.22
N THR A 22 -35.74 -3.14 -16.96
CA THR A 22 -34.41 -3.34 -16.40
C THR A 22 -34.04 -2.08 -15.61
N SER A 23 -34.20 -2.16 -14.29
CA SER A 23 -33.64 -1.16 -13.38
C SER A 23 -32.12 -1.32 -13.35
N CYS A 24 -31.42 -0.60 -14.24
CA CYS A 24 -30.01 -0.32 -14.02
C CYS A 24 -29.91 0.59 -12.79
N ASN A 25 -29.54 0.03 -11.64
CA ASN A 25 -28.75 0.81 -10.69
C ASN A 25 -27.56 1.33 -11.48
N LYS A 26 -27.38 2.66 -11.51
CA LYS A 26 -26.09 3.24 -11.89
C LYS A 26 -25.13 2.88 -10.76
N GLU A 27 -24.61 1.66 -10.79
CA GLU A 27 -23.31 1.43 -10.20
C GLU A 27 -22.35 2.27 -11.01
N HIS A 28 -21.77 3.26 -10.34
CA HIS A 28 -20.69 4.04 -10.89
C HIS A 28 -19.52 3.07 -11.08
N SER A 29 -19.47 2.45 -12.26
CA SER A 29 -18.30 1.72 -12.73
C SER A 29 -17.22 2.77 -13.00
N SER A 30 -16.48 3.08 -11.93
CA SER A 30 -15.20 3.75 -12.02
C SER A 30 -14.20 2.81 -12.72
N THR A 31 -14.30 2.72 -14.04
CA THR A 31 -13.19 2.23 -14.88
C THR A 31 -12.07 3.26 -14.80
N GLY A 32 -11.21 3.10 -13.78
CA GLY A 32 -10.04 3.92 -13.54
C GLY A 32 -9.33 3.51 -12.26
N GLY A 33 -8.60 2.38 -12.31
CA GLY A 33 -7.66 1.90 -11.28
C GLY A 33 -8.23 1.75 -9.87
N ALA A 34 -8.43 0.52 -9.38
CA ALA A 34 -8.70 0.30 -7.95
C ALA A 34 -7.65 1.08 -7.12
N ASP A 35 -8.12 1.98 -6.25
CA ASP A 35 -7.25 2.84 -5.45
C ASP A 35 -6.34 1.93 -4.61
N LYS A 36 -5.07 1.82 -4.97
CA LYS A 36 -4.11 0.98 -4.24
C LYS A 36 -3.68 1.65 -2.94
N ALA A 37 -3.39 0.83 -1.93
CA ALA A 37 -2.59 1.27 -0.80
C ALA A 37 -1.12 1.33 -1.23
N ARG A 38 -0.34 2.23 -0.64
CA ARG A 38 1.12 2.28 -0.86
C ARG A 38 1.83 1.81 0.39
N LEU A 39 2.77 0.90 0.25
CA LEU A 39 3.54 0.33 1.36
C LEU A 39 5.04 0.57 1.13
N GLN A 40 5.65 1.25 2.09
CA GLN A 40 7.08 1.37 2.23
C GLN A 40 7.55 0.42 3.32
N VAL A 41 8.49 -0.47 3.01
CA VAL A 41 9.10 -1.35 4.00
C VAL A 41 10.51 -0.86 4.27
N ALA A 42 10.81 -0.53 5.52
CA ALA A 42 12.11 -0.05 5.97
C ALA A 42 12.70 -0.97 7.03
N LEU A 43 14.03 -0.96 7.14
CA LEU A 43 14.80 -1.72 8.11
C LEU A 43 15.61 -0.77 9.00
N THR A 44 15.59 -1.01 10.30
CA THR A 44 16.41 -0.34 11.33
C THR A 44 16.92 -1.40 12.31
N ASP A 45 17.80 -1.01 13.23
CA ASP A 45 18.38 -1.91 14.22
C ASP A 45 18.48 -1.28 15.62
N ASP A 46 18.31 -2.11 16.63
CA ASP A 46 18.69 -1.85 18.01
C ASP A 46 20.19 -2.17 18.22
N PRO A 47 20.89 -1.44 19.09
CA PRO A 47 22.34 -1.58 19.26
C PRO A 47 22.75 -3.00 19.69
N GLY A 48 23.87 -3.48 19.13
CA GLY A 48 24.51 -4.75 19.49
C GLY A 48 26.03 -4.63 19.64
N ASP A 49 26.63 -5.53 20.42
CA ASP A 49 28.06 -5.53 20.73
C ASP A 49 28.84 -6.44 19.76
N TYR A 50 28.88 -6.02 18.49
CA TYR A 50 29.64 -6.65 17.41
C TYR A 50 30.28 -5.57 16.54
N ASP A 51 31.30 -5.90 15.75
CA ASP A 51 31.90 -4.91 14.84
C ASP A 51 30.97 -4.64 13.64
N ALA A 52 30.29 -5.68 13.15
CA ALA A 52 29.30 -5.59 12.09
C ALA A 52 28.42 -6.84 12.03
N VAL A 53 27.18 -6.70 11.60
CA VAL A 53 26.28 -7.82 11.30
C VAL A 53 25.66 -7.60 9.93
N TYR A 54 25.99 -8.46 8.98
CA TYR A 54 25.49 -8.38 7.62
C TYR A 54 24.37 -9.39 7.38
N ILE A 55 23.24 -8.90 6.87
CA ILE A 55 22.17 -9.73 6.32
C ILE A 55 22.04 -9.50 4.82
N ASP A 56 21.91 -10.59 4.07
CA ASP A 56 21.84 -10.62 2.60
C ASP A 56 20.37 -10.72 2.17
N LEU A 57 19.72 -9.60 1.87
CA LEU A 57 18.30 -9.55 1.49
C LEU A 57 18.13 -9.87 -0.01
N GLN A 58 17.24 -10.81 -0.29
CA GLN A 58 16.95 -11.29 -1.66
C GLN A 58 15.53 -10.98 -2.12
N ASP A 59 14.57 -10.88 -1.20
CA ASP A 59 13.17 -10.59 -1.52
C ASP A 59 12.40 -10.14 -0.27
N VAL A 60 11.31 -9.41 -0.48
CA VAL A 60 10.33 -9.06 0.55
C VAL A 60 8.97 -9.51 0.06
N ARG A 61 8.29 -10.36 0.83
CA ARG A 61 6.99 -10.93 0.48
C ARG A 61 5.94 -10.59 1.50
N ILE A 62 4.71 -10.41 1.06
CA ILE A 62 3.54 -10.16 1.91
C ILE A 62 2.53 -11.30 1.78
N ASN A 63 1.71 -11.48 2.81
CA ASN A 63 0.62 -12.44 2.82
C ASN A 63 -0.60 -11.84 3.52
N TYR A 64 -1.75 -11.92 2.86
CA TYR A 64 -3.05 -11.42 3.34
C TYR A 64 -3.86 -12.52 4.05
N SER A 65 -3.41 -13.77 3.99
CA SER A 65 -4.08 -14.91 4.60
C SER A 65 -3.40 -15.31 5.91
N THR A 66 -4.16 -15.98 6.77
CA THR A 66 -3.65 -16.60 8.00
C THR A 66 -2.86 -17.90 7.72
N ASP A 67 -2.94 -18.44 6.50
CA ASP A 67 -2.13 -19.59 6.07
C ASP A 67 -0.67 -19.16 5.90
N THR A 68 0.20 -19.76 6.71
CA THR A 68 1.62 -19.37 6.74
C THR A 68 2.48 -20.07 5.67
N SER A 69 1.91 -21.03 4.95
CA SER A 69 2.59 -21.86 3.95
C SER A 69 2.34 -21.39 2.51
N GLN A 70 1.15 -20.86 2.20
CA GLN A 70 0.73 -20.40 0.88
C GLN A 70 0.41 -18.89 0.88
N GLY A 71 0.08 -18.32 -0.28
CA GLY A 71 -0.43 -16.93 -0.38
C GLY A 71 0.64 -15.83 -0.36
N TRP A 72 1.92 -16.20 -0.45
CA TRP A 72 3.03 -15.24 -0.46
C TRP A 72 3.18 -14.56 -1.82
N VAL A 73 3.18 -13.23 -1.81
CA VAL A 73 3.39 -12.40 -3.01
C VAL A 73 4.62 -11.53 -2.81
N SER A 74 5.56 -11.57 -3.75
CA SER A 74 6.74 -10.69 -3.75
C SER A 74 6.35 -9.25 -4.04
N LEU A 75 6.92 -8.33 -3.25
CA LEU A 75 6.79 -6.91 -3.52
C LEU A 75 7.68 -6.51 -4.71
N PRO A 76 7.22 -5.60 -5.57
CA PRO A 76 8.05 -5.07 -6.64
C PRO A 76 9.20 -4.21 -6.07
N ASN A 77 10.21 -3.93 -6.90
CA ASN A 77 11.27 -2.95 -6.61
C ASN A 77 12.04 -3.19 -5.29
N VAL A 78 12.12 -4.43 -4.82
CA VAL A 78 12.94 -4.78 -3.65
C VAL A 78 14.40 -4.48 -3.94
N LYS A 79 15.00 -3.63 -3.10
CA LYS A 79 16.43 -3.36 -3.09
C LYS A 79 17.12 -4.56 -2.44
N LYS A 80 17.66 -5.44 -3.28
CA LYS A 80 18.40 -6.63 -2.84
C LYS A 80 19.83 -6.23 -2.50
N GLY A 81 20.45 -6.93 -1.55
CA GLY A 81 21.84 -6.72 -1.20
C GLY A 81 22.17 -7.03 0.25
N ALA A 82 23.44 -6.84 0.58
CA ALA A 82 23.94 -6.97 1.94
C ALA A 82 23.72 -5.67 2.72
N TYR A 83 23.13 -5.78 3.90
CA TYR A 83 22.87 -4.68 4.81
C TYR A 83 23.64 -4.92 6.10
N ASN A 84 24.50 -3.98 6.50
CA ASN A 84 25.06 -3.96 7.84
C ASN A 84 24.01 -3.38 8.79
N LEU A 85 23.52 -4.20 9.71
CA LEU A 85 22.48 -3.80 10.66
C LEU A 85 22.98 -2.71 11.61
N LEU A 86 24.25 -2.77 12.01
CA LEU A 86 24.85 -1.79 12.92
C LEU A 86 25.04 -0.40 12.29
N ASP A 87 24.88 -0.25 10.97
CA ASP A 87 24.84 1.08 10.32
C ASP A 87 23.47 1.76 10.48
N LEU A 88 22.45 1.00 10.90
CA LEU A 88 21.03 1.37 10.97
C LEU A 88 20.56 1.60 12.41
N VAL A 89 21.48 1.89 13.32
CA VAL A 89 21.18 2.24 14.72
C VAL A 89 20.99 3.76 14.88
N ASN A 90 20.40 4.18 16.00
CA ASN A 90 20.15 5.60 16.36
C ASN A 90 19.28 6.33 15.34
N ASP A 91 18.04 5.88 15.17
CA ASP A 91 17.02 6.45 14.27
C ASP A 91 17.37 6.44 12.77
N LYS A 92 18.44 5.73 12.39
CA LYS A 92 18.76 5.49 10.99
C LYS A 92 17.96 4.31 10.49
N ASP A 93 17.34 4.47 9.32
CA ASP A 93 16.69 3.37 8.63
C ASP A 93 17.10 3.32 7.16
N THR A 94 16.78 2.21 6.51
CA THR A 94 16.96 2.04 5.08
C THR A 94 15.71 1.46 4.43
N LEU A 95 15.29 2.07 3.33
CA LEU A 95 14.12 1.64 2.56
C LEU A 95 14.46 0.39 1.73
N LEU A 96 13.79 -0.73 2.04
CA LEU A 96 13.92 -2.00 1.32
C LEU A 96 13.05 -2.06 0.06
N THR A 97 11.83 -1.52 0.13
CA THR A 97 10.92 -1.44 -1.03
C THR A 97 9.87 -0.35 -0.82
N ASP A 98 9.36 0.18 -1.93
CA ASP A 98 8.22 1.09 -2.00
C ASP A 98 7.30 0.62 -3.14
N ALA A 99 6.08 0.22 -2.80
CA ALA A 99 5.19 -0.48 -3.70
C ALA A 99 3.72 -0.09 -3.51
N ASP A 100 2.99 0.03 -4.62
CA ASP A 100 1.53 0.02 -4.59
C ASP A 100 1.01 -1.43 -4.48
N ILE A 101 0.20 -1.69 -3.46
CA ILE A 101 -0.33 -3.00 -3.11
C ILE A 101 -1.86 -2.97 -3.00
N GLN A 102 -2.48 -4.15 -2.97
CA GLN A 102 -3.92 -4.23 -2.75
C GLN A 102 -4.26 -3.78 -1.33
N PRO A 103 -5.34 -3.01 -1.13
CA PRO A 103 -5.84 -2.74 0.21
C PRO A 103 -6.35 -4.04 0.86
N GLY A 104 -6.47 -4.01 2.18
CA GLY A 104 -6.93 -5.13 3.00
C GLY A 104 -5.97 -5.48 4.14
N LYS A 105 -6.31 -6.52 4.88
CA LYS A 105 -5.56 -6.96 6.05
C LYS A 105 -4.32 -7.74 5.63
N ILE A 106 -3.14 -7.21 5.92
CA ILE A 106 -1.89 -7.96 5.85
C ILE A 106 -1.72 -8.72 7.15
N GLU A 107 -1.65 -10.04 7.04
CA GLU A 107 -1.40 -10.90 8.20
C GLU A 107 0.10 -11.00 8.46
N GLN A 108 0.93 -11.11 7.41
CA GLN A 108 2.35 -11.40 7.55
C GLN A 108 3.22 -10.73 6.49
N ILE A 109 4.48 -10.50 6.85
CA ILE A 109 5.56 -10.16 5.94
C ILE A 109 6.70 -11.17 6.08
N ARG A 110 7.50 -11.34 5.03
CA ARG A 110 8.61 -12.27 5.01
C ARG A 110 9.81 -11.70 4.28
N LEU A 111 10.97 -11.74 4.93
CA LEU A 111 12.25 -11.40 4.33
C LEU A 111 12.91 -12.70 3.85
N ILE A 112 13.20 -12.79 2.55
CA ILE A 112 14.00 -13.90 2.01
C ILE A 112 15.46 -13.48 2.08
N LEU A 113 16.27 -14.27 2.80
CA LEU A 113 17.70 -14.03 2.91
C LEU A 113 18.49 -14.96 1.98
N GLY A 114 19.60 -14.46 1.45
CA GLY A 114 20.58 -15.24 0.72
C GLY A 114 21.51 -15.99 1.66
N THR A 115 22.66 -16.43 1.14
CA THR A 115 23.60 -17.27 1.91
C THR A 115 24.72 -16.46 2.56
N ASN A 116 24.94 -15.20 2.15
CA ASN A 116 26.05 -14.38 2.62
C ASN A 116 25.71 -13.55 3.87
N ASN A 117 25.14 -14.20 4.89
CA ASN A 117 24.89 -13.57 6.20
C ASN A 117 26.07 -13.88 7.13
N TYR A 118 26.62 -12.86 7.78
CA TYR A 118 27.81 -13.02 8.63
C TYR A 118 27.88 -11.95 9.72
N VAL A 119 28.64 -12.25 10.77
CA VAL A 119 29.00 -11.31 11.84
C VAL A 119 30.51 -11.12 11.86
N LEU A 120 30.95 -9.89 12.15
CA LEU A 120 32.34 -9.55 12.45
C LEU A 120 32.50 -9.38 13.96
N VAL A 121 33.46 -10.10 14.53
CA VAL A 121 33.84 -9.99 15.95
C VAL A 121 35.36 -9.95 16.02
N ASP A 122 35.90 -8.90 16.63
CA ASP A 122 37.34 -8.62 16.67
C ASP A 122 37.98 -8.62 15.25
N SER A 123 37.26 -8.03 14.28
CA SER A 123 37.58 -7.99 12.84
C SER A 123 37.64 -9.36 12.15
N VAL A 124 37.23 -10.44 12.81
CA VAL A 124 37.17 -11.79 12.24
C VAL A 124 35.77 -12.08 11.72
N LYS A 125 35.68 -12.50 10.45
CA LYS A 125 34.43 -12.88 9.80
C LYS A 125 33.97 -14.28 10.19
N TYR A 126 32.74 -14.38 10.71
CA TYR A 126 32.06 -15.63 10.98
C TYR A 126 30.74 -15.73 10.21
N MET A 127 30.59 -16.79 9.42
CA MET A 127 29.32 -17.05 8.73
C MET A 127 28.22 -17.41 9.72
N LEU A 128 27.05 -16.80 9.56
CA LEU A 128 25.88 -17.08 10.38
C LEU A 128 25.15 -18.32 9.86
N THR A 129 24.87 -19.25 10.76
CA THR A 129 23.91 -20.32 10.46
C THR A 129 22.50 -19.75 10.53
N THR A 130 21.66 -19.97 9.51
CA THR A 130 20.31 -19.38 9.43
C THR A 130 19.20 -20.45 9.27
N PRO A 131 18.96 -21.33 10.27
CA PRO A 131 18.06 -22.47 10.11
C PRO A 131 16.65 -22.10 9.63
N SER A 132 16.09 -21.00 10.16
CA SER A 132 14.77 -20.50 9.78
C SER A 132 14.76 -19.78 8.42
N ALA A 133 15.83 -19.06 8.08
CA ALA A 133 15.92 -18.31 6.83
C ALA A 133 16.16 -19.23 5.62
N GLN A 134 16.91 -20.31 5.78
CA GLN A 134 17.23 -21.28 4.72
C GLN A 134 16.03 -22.10 4.25
N GLN A 135 15.03 -22.33 5.11
CA GLN A 135 13.85 -23.13 4.75
C GLN A 135 12.75 -22.31 4.10
N SER A 136 12.47 -21.11 4.63
CA SER A 136 11.31 -20.32 4.17
C SER A 136 11.49 -18.80 4.22
N GLY A 137 12.63 -18.28 4.67
CA GLY A 137 12.82 -16.86 4.99
C GLY A 137 12.33 -16.46 6.40
N LEU A 138 12.64 -15.23 6.81
CA LEU A 138 12.26 -14.67 8.10
C LEU A 138 10.84 -14.15 8.05
N LYS A 139 9.92 -14.83 8.75
CA LYS A 139 8.50 -14.49 8.81
C LYS A 139 8.22 -13.59 10.01
N ILE A 140 7.50 -12.49 9.79
CA ILE A 140 7.06 -11.54 10.81
C ILE A 140 5.53 -11.38 10.71
N ASN A 141 4.84 -11.50 11.83
CA ASN A 141 3.40 -11.29 11.91
C ASN A 141 3.10 -9.79 12.04
N ILE A 142 2.13 -9.28 11.29
CA ILE A 142 1.80 -7.85 11.18
C ILE A 142 0.38 -7.58 11.68
N HIS A 143 -0.61 -8.31 11.16
CA HIS A 143 -2.03 -8.19 11.49
C HIS A 143 -2.57 -6.76 11.37
N GLN A 144 -2.34 -6.07 10.24
CA GLN A 144 -2.73 -4.68 10.02
C GLN A 144 -3.63 -4.50 8.80
N ASP A 145 -4.66 -3.67 8.94
CA ASP A 145 -5.54 -3.26 7.84
C ASP A 145 -4.95 -2.09 7.06
N LEU A 146 -4.85 -2.24 5.74
CA LEU A 146 -4.38 -1.19 4.85
C LEU A 146 -5.52 -0.66 3.99
N ASN A 147 -5.85 0.61 4.20
CA ASN A 147 -6.85 1.33 3.43
C ASN A 147 -6.32 1.76 2.07
N GLU A 148 -7.20 1.71 1.06
CA GLU A 148 -6.95 2.30 -0.25
C GLU A 148 -6.56 3.77 -0.15
N GLY A 149 -5.71 4.23 -1.06
CA GLY A 149 -5.35 5.65 -1.12
C GLY A 149 -4.44 6.14 0.01
N ILE A 150 -4.10 5.31 1.01
CA ILE A 150 -3.17 5.67 2.09
C ILE A 150 -1.77 5.12 1.82
N THR A 151 -0.76 5.91 2.21
CA THR A 151 0.64 5.48 2.25
C THR A 151 0.99 5.01 3.65
N TYR A 152 1.58 3.83 3.78
CA TYR A 152 2.03 3.26 5.04
C TYR A 152 3.53 3.02 5.02
N LYS A 153 4.19 3.28 6.15
CA LYS A 153 5.56 2.85 6.43
C LYS A 153 5.51 1.69 7.42
N LEU A 154 6.02 0.54 7.00
CA LEU A 154 6.31 -0.59 7.87
C LEU A 154 7.80 -0.56 8.22
N LEU A 155 8.10 -0.20 9.45
CA LEU A 155 9.45 -0.27 10.01
C LEU A 155 9.68 -1.66 10.61
N LEU A 156 10.69 -2.36 10.11
CA LEU A 156 11.20 -3.60 10.66
C LEU A 156 12.40 -3.24 11.53
N ASP A 157 12.24 -3.40 12.83
CA ASP A 157 13.21 -3.10 13.85
C ASP A 157 13.88 -4.41 14.27
N PHE A 158 15.11 -4.60 13.80
CA PHE A 158 15.91 -5.77 14.06
C PHE A 158 16.62 -5.59 15.41
N ASP A 159 16.66 -6.62 16.24
CA ASP A 159 17.43 -6.55 17.49
C ASP A 159 18.65 -7.47 17.34
N VAL A 160 19.76 -6.91 16.86
CA VAL A 160 21.00 -7.68 16.67
C VAL A 160 21.44 -8.38 17.95
N ALA A 161 21.40 -7.69 19.10
CA ALA A 161 21.85 -8.24 20.38
C ALA A 161 21.08 -9.49 20.79
N LYS A 162 19.77 -9.54 20.53
CA LYS A 162 18.93 -10.73 20.80
C LYS A 162 18.91 -11.74 19.66
N SER A 163 19.33 -11.35 18.46
CA SER A 163 19.22 -12.17 17.25
C SER A 163 20.44 -13.02 16.96
N ILE A 164 21.62 -12.62 17.44
CA ILE A 164 22.86 -13.34 17.23
C ILE A 164 23.17 -14.18 18.47
N HIS A 165 23.34 -15.48 18.27
CA HIS A 165 23.70 -16.41 19.33
C HIS A 165 25.00 -17.12 19.01
N GLN A 166 25.90 -17.19 19.99
CA GLN A 166 27.05 -18.07 19.90
C GLN A 166 26.62 -19.50 20.23
N THR A 167 26.78 -20.42 19.29
CA THR A 167 26.31 -21.81 19.39
C THR A 167 27.43 -22.85 19.48
N GLY A 168 28.70 -22.43 19.36
CA GLY A 168 29.84 -23.34 19.43
C GLY A 168 31.06 -22.76 20.17
N ASN A 169 31.91 -23.67 20.67
CA ASN A 169 33.17 -23.34 21.37
C ASN A 169 34.39 -23.33 20.44
N GLY A 170 34.22 -23.57 19.13
CA GLY A 170 35.29 -23.60 18.14
C GLY A 170 35.45 -22.29 17.36
N ASN A 171 36.57 -22.15 16.64
CA ASN A 171 36.91 -20.97 15.85
C ASN A 171 36.47 -21.05 14.37
N GLY A 172 35.47 -21.88 14.05
CA GLY A 172 35.03 -22.17 12.67
C GLY A 172 33.60 -21.72 12.34
N ASN A 173 33.15 -22.06 11.13
CA ASN A 173 31.75 -21.89 10.71
C ASN A 173 30.80 -22.65 11.65
N GLY A 174 29.70 -22.02 12.04
CA GLY A 174 28.78 -22.56 13.05
C GLY A 174 29.04 -22.07 14.49
N LYS A 175 30.05 -21.22 14.70
CA LYS A 175 30.26 -20.50 15.97
C LYS A 175 29.09 -19.58 16.29
N TYR A 176 28.50 -18.94 15.27
CA TYR A 176 27.36 -18.03 15.42
C TYR A 176 26.13 -18.49 14.61
N MET A 177 24.96 -18.24 15.18
CA MET A 177 23.65 -18.54 14.62
C MET A 177 22.78 -17.29 14.64
N LEU A 178 22.02 -17.12 13.55
CA LEU A 178 21.00 -16.09 13.43
C LEU A 178 19.64 -16.67 13.82
N LYS A 179 19.06 -16.16 14.91
CA LYS A 179 17.68 -16.40 15.33
C LYS A 179 16.98 -15.06 15.49
N PRO A 180 16.44 -14.48 14.41
CA PRO A 180 16.02 -13.09 14.40
C PRO A 180 14.91 -12.80 15.39
N VAL A 181 15.11 -11.72 16.13
CA VAL A 181 14.10 -11.02 16.91
C VAL A 181 13.85 -9.71 16.17
N ILE A 182 12.68 -9.61 15.53
CA ILE A 182 12.29 -8.46 14.72
C ILE A 182 10.95 -7.96 15.22
N ARG A 183 10.88 -6.68 15.54
CA ARG A 183 9.64 -5.98 15.83
C ARG A 183 9.17 -5.26 14.57
N ALA A 184 7.86 -5.27 14.33
CA ALA A 184 7.25 -4.60 13.20
C ALA A 184 6.37 -3.46 13.69
N VAL A 185 6.55 -2.26 13.13
CA VAL A 185 5.75 -1.08 13.43
C VAL A 185 5.19 -0.52 12.14
N MET A 186 3.87 -0.57 11.99
CA MET A 186 3.16 0.01 10.85
C MET A 186 2.64 1.40 11.21
N GLN A 187 2.86 2.38 10.34
CA GLN A 187 2.37 3.74 10.51
C GLN A 187 1.79 4.28 9.21
N ALA A 188 0.60 4.89 9.27
CA ALA A 188 0.06 5.66 8.17
C ALA A 188 0.82 6.99 8.05
N MET A 189 1.33 7.29 6.86
CA MET A 189 1.97 8.55 6.54
C MET A 189 0.89 9.57 6.17
N GLY A 190 0.27 10.18 7.18
CA GLY A 190 -0.74 11.21 6.95
C GLY A 190 -2.09 10.67 6.45
N GLY A 191 -2.86 11.53 5.80
CA GLY A 191 -4.10 11.21 5.10
C GLY A 191 -4.00 11.54 3.61
N SER A 192 -5.13 11.41 2.93
CA SER A 192 -5.22 11.65 1.48
C SER A 192 -6.43 12.49 1.13
N ILE A 193 -6.36 13.16 -0.01
CA ILE A 193 -7.48 13.88 -0.61
C ILE A 193 -7.73 13.26 -1.98
N ARG A 194 -8.97 12.90 -2.29
CA ARG A 194 -9.39 12.49 -3.64
C ARG A 194 -10.61 13.26 -4.11
N GLY A 195 -10.81 13.29 -5.40
CA GLY A 195 -12.01 13.87 -6.00
C GLY A 195 -12.03 13.71 -7.51
N PHE A 196 -12.94 14.46 -8.13
CA PHE A 196 -13.15 14.43 -9.57
C PHE A 196 -13.31 15.84 -10.13
N VAL A 197 -12.83 16.08 -11.34
CA VAL A 197 -12.94 17.34 -12.08
C VAL A 197 -13.66 17.12 -13.40
N LEU A 198 -14.59 18.03 -13.73
CA LEU A 198 -15.26 18.09 -15.03
C LEU A 198 -14.95 19.40 -15.78
N PRO A 199 -14.79 19.36 -17.12
CA PRO A 199 -14.81 18.17 -17.97
C PRO A 199 -13.57 17.27 -17.75
N ASP A 200 -13.78 15.95 -17.80
CA ASP A 200 -12.75 14.93 -17.58
C ASP A 200 -11.74 14.82 -18.74
N SER A 201 -12.10 15.39 -19.89
CA SER A 201 -11.25 15.53 -21.07
C SER A 201 -10.14 16.59 -20.90
N VAL A 202 -10.24 17.47 -19.91
CA VAL A 202 -9.23 18.50 -19.64
C VAL A 202 -8.36 18.06 -18.48
N ARG A 203 -7.08 17.78 -18.80
CA ARG A 203 -6.08 17.48 -17.78
C ARG A 203 -5.90 18.70 -16.89
N THR A 204 -6.04 18.50 -15.59
CA THR A 204 -6.00 19.58 -14.59
C THR A 204 -4.91 19.27 -13.57
N SER A 205 -4.04 20.24 -13.30
CA SER A 205 -3.11 20.17 -12.16
C SER A 205 -3.89 20.47 -10.89
N VAL A 206 -3.74 19.63 -9.87
CA VAL A 206 -4.37 19.82 -8.56
C VAL A 206 -3.27 20.00 -7.52
N LEU A 207 -3.27 21.13 -6.83
CA LEU A 207 -2.26 21.47 -5.82
C LEU A 207 -2.94 21.58 -4.46
N ALA A 208 -2.37 20.93 -3.46
CA ALA A 208 -2.74 21.10 -2.07
C ALA A 208 -1.84 22.18 -1.45
N ILE A 209 -2.44 23.32 -1.13
CA ILE A 209 -1.76 24.49 -0.57
C ILE A 209 -2.10 24.61 0.91
N GLN A 210 -1.08 24.88 1.74
CA GLN A 210 -1.26 25.19 3.15
C GLN A 210 -0.48 26.46 3.48
N GLY A 211 -1.20 27.53 3.86
CA GLY A 211 -0.60 28.85 4.02
C GLY A 211 -0.05 29.37 2.69
N THR A 212 1.25 29.62 2.63
CA THR A 212 1.94 30.09 1.40
C THR A 212 2.64 28.97 0.64
N ASP A 213 2.66 27.74 1.17
CA ASP A 213 3.43 26.63 0.61
C ASP A 213 2.55 25.67 -0.20
N THR A 214 3.12 25.19 -1.31
CA THR A 214 2.53 24.12 -2.11
C THR A 214 3.06 22.79 -1.58
N VAL A 215 2.28 22.17 -0.70
CA VAL A 215 2.70 20.96 0.02
C VAL A 215 2.78 19.75 -0.91
N ALA A 216 1.83 19.62 -1.83
CA ALA A 216 1.81 18.53 -2.79
C ALA A 216 1.04 18.91 -4.05
N SER A 217 1.30 18.18 -5.14
CA SER A 217 0.57 18.34 -6.38
C SER A 217 0.38 17.00 -7.10
N THR A 218 -0.62 16.95 -7.97
CA THR A 218 -0.91 15.81 -8.84
C THR A 218 -1.58 16.31 -10.13
N TYR A 219 -1.84 15.39 -11.06
CA TYR A 219 -2.66 15.64 -12.25
C TYR A 219 -3.90 14.76 -12.22
N THR A 220 -4.98 15.27 -12.80
CA THR A 220 -6.14 14.42 -13.09
C THR A 220 -5.81 13.36 -14.14
N ALA A 221 -6.42 12.18 -13.98
CA ALA A 221 -6.46 11.11 -14.97
C ALA A 221 -7.94 10.83 -15.27
N ALA A 222 -8.41 11.23 -16.46
CA ALA A 222 -9.83 11.22 -16.83
C ALA A 222 -10.71 11.86 -15.72
N GLY A 223 -10.36 13.07 -15.30
CA GLY A 223 -11.06 13.82 -14.25
C GLY A 223 -10.74 13.41 -12.80
N SER A 224 -10.42 12.14 -12.53
CA SER A 224 -10.08 11.65 -11.19
C SER A 224 -8.71 12.16 -10.71
N TYR A 225 -8.59 12.49 -9.43
CA TYR A 225 -7.29 12.79 -8.80
C TYR A 225 -7.21 12.26 -7.37
N ILE A 226 -5.99 11.98 -6.92
CA ILE A 226 -5.67 11.69 -5.52
C ILE A 226 -4.32 12.31 -5.15
N ILE A 227 -4.26 12.94 -3.97
CA ILE A 227 -3.05 13.42 -3.32
C ILE A 227 -2.90 12.62 -2.02
N LYS A 228 -1.83 11.83 -1.91
CA LYS A 228 -1.56 10.97 -0.75
C LYS A 228 -0.47 11.59 0.12
N GLY A 229 -0.41 11.20 1.39
CA GLY A 229 0.72 11.54 2.24
C GLY A 229 0.66 12.92 2.87
N LEU A 230 -0.53 13.53 2.96
CA LEU A 230 -0.69 14.86 3.53
C LEU A 230 -0.77 14.76 5.05
N ASN A 231 0.02 15.57 5.75
CA ASN A 231 -0.11 15.70 7.20
C ASN A 231 -1.53 16.15 7.57
N ALA A 232 -2.02 15.73 8.73
CA ALA A 232 -3.31 16.21 9.23
C ALA A 232 -3.33 17.74 9.32
N GLY A 233 -4.40 18.35 8.83
CA GLY A 233 -4.51 19.80 8.73
C GLY A 233 -5.52 20.23 7.67
N THR A 234 -5.57 21.52 7.41
CA THR A 234 -6.49 22.10 6.43
C THR A 234 -5.71 22.61 5.22
N TYR A 235 -6.25 22.34 4.02
CA TYR A 235 -5.64 22.65 2.74
C TYR A 235 -6.62 23.37 1.82
N ASP A 236 -6.10 24.27 1.00
CA ASP A 236 -6.81 24.82 -0.16
C ASP A 236 -6.36 24.07 -1.40
N LEU A 237 -7.31 23.56 -2.18
CA LEU A 237 -7.03 22.89 -3.44
C LEU A 237 -7.11 23.88 -4.58
N HIS A 238 -6.01 24.06 -5.29
CA HIS A 238 -5.93 24.88 -6.50
C HIS A 238 -5.99 23.97 -7.72
N PHE A 239 -6.91 24.27 -8.63
CA PHE A 239 -7.15 23.53 -9.86
C PHE A 239 -6.74 24.40 -11.04
N LEU A 240 -5.73 23.96 -11.77
CA LEU A 240 -5.18 24.65 -12.94
C LEU A 240 -5.38 23.77 -14.17
N PRO A 241 -6.44 24.02 -14.96
CA PRO A 241 -6.69 23.32 -16.21
C PRO A 241 -5.55 23.55 -17.21
N SER A 242 -5.25 22.55 -18.04
CA SER A 242 -4.24 22.70 -19.11
C SER A 242 -4.70 23.62 -20.24
N ASP A 243 -6.01 23.84 -20.37
CA ASP A 243 -6.61 24.76 -21.33
C ASP A 243 -6.70 26.17 -20.71
N SER A 244 -5.97 27.12 -21.28
CA SER A 244 -5.92 28.50 -20.80
C SER A 244 -7.21 29.29 -21.02
N ALA A 245 -8.15 28.78 -21.84
CA ALA A 245 -9.49 29.36 -21.95
C ALA A 245 -10.34 29.08 -20.71
N ILE A 246 -9.97 28.10 -19.88
CA ILE A 246 -10.67 27.73 -18.66
C ILE A 246 -10.01 28.37 -17.45
N SER A 247 -10.79 29.10 -16.65
CA SER A 247 -10.27 29.76 -15.46
C SER A 247 -9.91 28.77 -14.36
N ASN A 248 -8.82 29.06 -13.64
CA ASN A 248 -8.44 28.32 -12.44
C ASN A 248 -9.56 28.38 -11.39
N LYS A 249 -9.67 27.33 -10.58
CA LYS A 249 -10.62 27.24 -9.46
C LYS A 249 -9.89 26.94 -8.16
N VAL A 250 -10.48 27.34 -7.04
CA VAL A 250 -9.99 27.05 -5.71
C VAL A 250 -11.11 26.43 -4.88
N LYS A 251 -10.81 25.33 -4.18
CA LYS A 251 -11.65 24.77 -3.13
C LYS A 251 -10.95 24.96 -1.80
N THR A 252 -11.46 25.85 -0.97
CA THR A 252 -10.83 26.15 0.32
C THR A 252 -11.28 25.21 1.43
N GLY A 253 -10.46 25.10 2.48
CA GLY A 253 -10.88 24.50 3.75
C GLY A 253 -11.01 22.98 3.74
N VAL A 254 -10.31 22.26 2.86
CA VAL A 254 -10.34 20.79 2.82
C VAL A 254 -9.54 20.24 3.98
N THR A 255 -10.23 19.58 4.92
CA THR A 255 -9.60 19.01 6.13
C THR A 255 -9.08 17.60 5.85
N VAL A 256 -7.82 17.34 6.21
CA VAL A 256 -7.17 16.03 6.15
C VAL A 256 -7.00 15.51 7.57
N THR A 257 -7.36 14.23 7.76
CA THR A 257 -7.09 13.48 8.99
C THR A 257 -6.15 12.32 8.68
N ASN A 258 -5.24 12.00 9.60
CA ASN A 258 -4.34 10.87 9.44
C ASN A 258 -5.10 9.56 9.22
N ASN A 259 -4.58 8.71 8.34
CA ASN A 259 -5.15 7.41 7.98
C ASN A 259 -6.57 7.48 7.36
N VAL A 260 -6.98 8.63 6.83
CA VAL A 260 -8.29 8.84 6.21
C VAL A 260 -8.14 9.41 4.80
N VAL A 261 -8.97 8.91 3.89
CA VAL A 261 -9.13 9.48 2.55
C VAL A 261 -10.30 10.45 2.56
N THR A 262 -10.00 11.74 2.45
CA THR A 262 -10.99 12.81 2.33
C THR A 262 -11.48 12.88 0.88
N THR A 263 -12.79 12.70 0.68
CA THR A 263 -13.38 12.82 -0.66
C THR A 263 -13.97 14.22 -0.83
N VAL A 264 -13.56 14.91 -1.90
CA VAL A 264 -14.04 16.24 -2.28
C VAL A 264 -15.07 16.10 -3.39
N ASP A 265 -16.19 16.81 -3.27
CA ASP A 265 -17.24 16.86 -4.29
C ASP A 265 -16.68 17.21 -5.67
N THR A 266 -17.33 16.69 -6.72
CA THR A 266 -16.93 16.94 -8.10
C THR A 266 -16.87 18.43 -8.40
N LEU A 267 -15.67 18.90 -8.76
CA LEU A 267 -15.45 20.27 -9.19
C LEU A 267 -15.80 20.41 -10.68
N ARG A 268 -16.62 21.41 -10.99
CA ARG A 268 -16.88 21.80 -12.39
C ARG A 268 -16.07 23.05 -12.70
N LEU A 269 -15.33 23.00 -13.80
CA LEU A 269 -14.49 24.11 -14.25
C LEU A 269 -15.30 25.21 -14.95
N GLN A 270 -16.54 24.90 -15.35
CA GLN A 270 -17.52 25.80 -15.97
C GLN A 270 -18.61 26.19 -14.97
#